data_AF-A0A2N6F434-F1
#
_entry.id   AF-A0A2N6F434-F1
#
_cell.length_a   1.000
_cell.length_b   1.000
_cell.length_c   1.000
_cell.angle_alpha   90.00
_cell.angle_beta   90.00
_cell.angle_gamma   90.00
#
_symmetry.space_group_name_H-M   'P 1'
#
loop_
_entity.id
_entity.type
_entity.pdbx_description
1 polymer ?
#
loop_
_entity_poly.entity_id
_entity_poly.type
_entity_poly.pdbx_seq_one_letter_code
_entity_poly.pdbx_strand_id
1 'polypeptide(L)'
;MARIRDVSRQKGFDMQKRKWLLPVLLSFFIAGSVLANTDSALKVEEFIYKGEHGTVTFLHKKHSERNAADCGFCHSALRTFGGTVDQLYGHSICLKCHEERNGPTECGQCHVGIKEDSLNLQSDRDQ
;
A
#
# COMPACT_ATOMS: atom_id res chain seq x y z
N MET A 1 -77.99 18.87 6.24
CA MET A 1 -77.37 18.98 7.59
C MET A 1 -77.21 17.59 8.18
N ALA A 2 -76.00 17.26 8.64
CA ALA A 2 -75.61 16.20 9.62
C ALA A 2 -75.90 14.72 9.24
N ARG A 3 -75.10 13.70 9.57
CA ARG A 3 -73.86 13.57 10.37
C ARG A 3 -73.20 12.24 9.97
N ILE A 4 -71.87 12.24 9.95
CA ILE A 4 -70.96 11.09 9.78
C ILE A 4 -71.23 10.02 10.85
N ARG A 5 -71.18 8.73 10.49
CA ARG A 5 -70.85 7.58 11.35
C ARG A 5 -70.30 6.46 10.46
N ASP A 6 -69.33 5.65 10.81
CA ASP A 6 -68.19 5.70 11.72
C ASP A 6 -67.34 4.51 11.24
N VAL A 7 -66.07 4.74 10.97
CA VAL A 7 -65.07 3.73 10.65
C VAL A 7 -64.56 3.18 11.98
N SER A 8 -64.84 1.93 12.33
CA SER A 8 -63.91 1.11 13.12
C SER A 8 -64.48 -0.27 13.43
N ARG A 9 -63.81 -1.31 12.94
CA ARG A 9 -63.62 -2.52 13.75
C ARG A 9 -62.26 -3.15 13.45
N GLN A 10 -61.25 -2.68 14.18
CA GLN A 10 -59.92 -3.26 14.21
C GLN A 10 -59.98 -4.68 14.82
N LYS A 11 -59.38 -5.66 14.14
CA LYS A 11 -58.96 -6.91 14.76
C LYS A 11 -57.55 -6.70 15.32
N GLY A 12 -57.42 -6.90 16.62
CA GLY A 12 -56.21 -6.65 17.40
C GLY A 12 -55.04 -7.50 16.92
N PHE A 13 -53.94 -6.81 16.61
CA PHE A 13 -52.63 -7.41 16.49
C PHE A 13 -51.95 -7.28 17.85
N ASP A 14 -51.81 -8.43 18.51
CA ASP A 14 -51.31 -8.58 19.87
C ASP A 14 -49.91 -7.94 20.02
N MET A 15 -49.87 -6.82 20.75
CA MET A 15 -48.75 -5.87 20.77
C MET A 15 -47.69 -6.21 21.84
N GLN A 16 -47.84 -7.35 22.52
CA GLN A 16 -47.01 -7.70 23.67
C GLN A 16 -45.68 -8.37 23.30
N LYS A 17 -45.60 -9.04 22.14
CA LYS A 17 -44.38 -9.73 21.66
C LYS A 17 -43.42 -8.80 20.91
N ARG A 18 -43.86 -7.59 20.56
CA ARG A 18 -43.10 -6.60 19.78
C ARG A 18 -42.20 -5.69 20.64
N LYS A 19 -42.43 -5.63 21.95
CA LYS A 19 -41.67 -4.79 22.91
C LYS A 19 -40.26 -5.32 23.21
N TRP A 20 -40.02 -6.62 23.05
CA TRP A 20 -38.70 -7.24 23.24
C TRP A 20 -37.91 -7.43 21.93
N LEU A 21 -38.55 -7.26 20.77
CA LEU A 21 -37.88 -7.40 19.46
C LEU A 21 -37.20 -6.10 19.00
N LEU A 22 -37.71 -4.94 19.43
CA LEU A 22 -37.17 -3.61 19.09
C LEU A 22 -35.81 -3.27 19.75
N PRO A 23 -35.56 -3.53 21.06
CA PRO A 23 -34.26 -3.20 21.66
C PRO A 23 -33.16 -4.22 21.30
N VAL A 24 -33.51 -5.47 20.97
CA VAL A 24 -32.54 -6.51 20.59
C VAL A 24 -31.95 -6.26 19.20
N LEU A 25 -32.77 -5.77 18.25
CA LEU A 25 -32.29 -5.34 16.94
C LEU A 25 -31.49 -4.02 17.00
N LEU A 26 -31.84 -3.10 17.90
CA LEU A 26 -31.11 -1.83 18.09
C LEU A 26 -29.77 -2.03 18.80
N SER A 27 -29.66 -2.95 19.77
CA SER A 27 -28.38 -3.32 20.39
C SER A 27 -27.43 -4.06 19.44
N PHE A 28 -27.94 -4.75 18.43
CA PHE A 28 -27.10 -5.42 17.43
C PHE A 28 -26.45 -4.44 16.44
N PHE A 29 -27.04 -3.25 16.24
CA PHE A 29 -26.50 -2.23 15.34
C PHE A 29 -25.34 -1.42 15.95
N ILE A 30 -25.31 -1.27 17.29
CA ILE A 30 -24.24 -0.51 17.98
C ILE A 30 -22.97 -1.37 18.14
N ALA A 31 -23.10 -2.68 18.34
CA ALA A 31 -21.95 -3.58 18.48
C ALA A 31 -21.25 -3.92 17.14
N GLY A 32 -21.93 -3.74 16.00
CA GLY A 32 -21.41 -4.09 14.67
C GLY A 32 -20.57 -3.00 13.98
N SER A 33 -20.43 -1.80 14.56
CA SER A 33 -19.79 -0.65 13.89
C SER A 33 -18.32 -0.46 14.24
N VAL A 34 -17.74 -1.29 15.12
CA VAL A 34 -16.32 -1.20 15.49
C VAL A 34 -15.62 -2.43 14.93
N LEU A 35 -15.06 -2.32 13.72
CA LEU A 35 -13.89 -3.04 13.19
C LEU A 35 -13.78 -2.79 11.68
N ALA A 36 -13.57 -1.53 11.29
CA ALA A 36 -13.02 -1.18 9.97
C ALA A 36 -11.61 -0.60 10.16
N ASN A 37 -10.71 -1.39 10.73
CA ASN A 37 -9.27 -1.15 10.71
C ASN A 37 -8.61 -2.45 10.29
N THR A 38 -8.60 -2.74 8.99
CA THR A 38 -7.77 -3.82 8.46
C THR A 38 -6.98 -3.27 7.30
N ASP A 39 -5.69 -3.11 7.59
CA ASP A 39 -4.59 -3.14 6.66
C ASP A 39 -4.52 -1.96 5.70
N SER A 40 -3.90 -0.88 6.20
CA SER A 40 -2.96 -0.13 5.38
C SER A 40 -1.88 -1.12 4.93
N ALA A 41 -2.16 -1.85 3.85
CA ALA A 41 -1.18 -2.60 3.10
C ALA A 41 -0.03 -1.62 2.87
N LEU A 42 1.08 -1.93 3.52
CA LEU A 42 2.32 -1.20 3.55
C LEU A 42 2.73 -0.91 2.10
N LYS A 43 2.35 0.27 1.59
CA LYS A 43 2.80 0.75 0.29
C LYS A 43 4.27 1.18 0.46
N VAL A 44 5.14 0.20 0.66
CA VAL A 44 6.57 0.40 0.42
C VAL A 44 6.69 0.44 -1.07
N GLU A 45 6.89 1.64 -1.58
CA GLU A 45 7.39 1.86 -2.93
C GLU A 45 8.85 1.39 -2.94
N GLU A 46 9.01 0.06 -3.00
CA GLU A 46 10.27 -0.66 -3.10
C GLU A 46 10.56 -0.89 -4.58
N PHE A 47 11.74 -0.47 -5.01
CA PHE A 47 12.26 -0.74 -6.34
C PHE A 47 13.45 -1.68 -6.19
N ILE A 48 13.39 -2.82 -6.89
CA ILE A 48 14.43 -3.86 -6.84
C ILE A 48 15.19 -3.84 -8.16
N TYR A 49 16.48 -3.57 -8.10
CA TYR A 49 17.39 -3.57 -9.25
C TYR A 49 18.30 -4.79 -9.17
N LYS A 50 18.17 -5.72 -10.12
CA LYS A 50 19.05 -6.88 -10.23
C LYS A 50 20.26 -6.51 -11.07
N GLY A 51 21.46 -6.68 -10.51
CA GLY A 51 22.72 -6.51 -11.23
C GLY A 51 23.61 -7.74 -11.09
N GLU A 52 24.66 -7.80 -11.90
CA GLU A 52 25.66 -8.89 -11.87
C GLU A 52 26.34 -9.01 -10.50
N HIS A 53 26.56 -7.88 -9.82
CA HIS A 53 27.23 -7.81 -8.52
C HIS A 53 26.30 -7.96 -7.32
N GLY A 54 25.02 -8.29 -7.54
CA GLY A 54 24.01 -8.42 -6.50
C GLY A 54 22.81 -7.51 -6.71
N THR A 55 21.80 -7.70 -5.86
CA THR A 55 20.53 -6.96 -5.94
C THR A 55 20.60 -5.70 -5.09
N VAL A 56 20.12 -4.58 -5.64
CA VAL A 56 20.00 -3.31 -4.94
C VAL A 56 18.53 -3.01 -4.69
N THR A 57 18.17 -2.83 -3.42
CA THR A 57 16.82 -2.44 -3.01
C THR A 57 16.77 -0.94 -2.72
N PHE A 58 15.91 -0.22 -3.45
CA PHE A 58 15.67 1.21 -3.25
C PHE A 58 14.29 1.46 -2.65
N LEU A 59 14.27 2.10 -1.48
CA LEU A 59 13.04 2.45 -0.76
C LEU A 59 12.69 3.91 -1.06
N HIS A 60 11.89 4.15 -2.11
CA HIS A 60 11.59 5.50 -2.60
C HIS A 60 10.96 6.38 -1.52
N LYS A 61 9.97 5.85 -0.79
CA LYS A 61 9.31 6.57 0.31
C LYS A 61 10.29 7.03 1.41
N LYS A 62 11.25 6.19 1.80
CA LYS A 62 12.25 6.58 2.80
C LYS A 62 13.17 7.68 2.29
N HIS A 63 13.52 7.65 1.00
CA HIS A 63 14.34 8.69 0.39
C HIS A 63 13.56 9.99 0.23
N SER A 64 12.28 9.94 -0.14
CA SER A 64 11.43 11.13 -0.25
C SER A 64 11.16 11.76 1.12
N GLU A 65 10.97 10.98 2.18
CA GLU A 65 10.78 11.53 3.53
C GLU A 65 12.05 12.24 4.04
N ARG A 66 13.23 11.69 3.74
CA ARG A 66 14.52 12.28 4.13
C ARG A 66 14.92 13.49 3.28
N ASN A 67 14.42 13.58 2.05
CA ASN A 67 14.73 14.64 1.09
C ASN A 67 13.46 15.34 0.59
N ALA A 68 12.47 15.55 1.47
CA ALA A 68 11.11 15.99 1.12
C ALA A 68 11.05 17.32 0.35
N ALA A 69 12.09 18.13 0.43
CA ALA A 69 12.19 19.41 -0.28
C ALA A 69 12.76 19.29 -1.72
N ASP A 70 13.30 18.14 -2.12
CA ASP A 70 14.03 18.01 -3.38
C ASP A 70 13.73 16.71 -4.13
N CYS A 71 12.48 16.56 -4.57
CA CYS A 71 12.09 15.53 -5.53
C CYS A 71 12.83 15.70 -6.87
N GLY A 72 13.26 16.93 -7.17
CA GLY A 72 13.92 17.33 -8.41
C GLY A 72 15.29 16.69 -8.59
N PHE A 73 16.03 16.46 -7.51
CA PHE A 73 17.35 15.82 -7.54
C PHE A 73 17.32 14.51 -8.32
N CYS A 74 16.44 13.58 -7.93
CA CYS A 74 16.32 12.29 -8.59
C CYS A 74 15.52 12.38 -9.90
N HIS A 75 14.36 13.04 -9.91
CA HIS A 75 13.49 13.04 -11.09
C HIS A 75 14.06 13.83 -12.28
N SER A 76 14.85 14.88 -12.03
CA SER A 76 15.53 15.61 -13.10
C SER A 76 16.75 14.83 -13.58
N ALA A 77 17.51 14.22 -12.67
CA ALA A 77 18.58 13.31 -13.06
C ALA A 77 18.04 12.17 -13.92
N LEU A 78 16.96 11.51 -13.50
CA LEU A 78 16.37 10.40 -14.23
C LEU A 78 15.99 10.78 -15.67
N ARG A 79 15.47 12.00 -15.88
CA ARG A 79 15.22 12.53 -17.24
C ARG A 79 16.50 12.72 -18.04
N THR A 80 17.57 13.22 -17.42
CA THR A 80 18.89 13.37 -18.06
C THR A 80 19.50 12.02 -18.45
N PHE A 81 19.27 10.97 -17.66
CA PHE A 81 19.74 9.60 -17.91
C PHE A 81 18.76 8.75 -18.75
N GLY A 82 17.84 9.36 -19.50
CA GLY A 82 16.98 8.65 -20.44
C GLY A 82 15.76 7.93 -19.81
N GLY A 83 15.43 8.23 -18.55
CA GLY A 83 14.24 7.73 -17.88
C GLY A 83 14.40 6.37 -17.20
N THR A 84 15.59 5.78 -17.24
CA THR A 84 15.87 4.45 -16.69
C THR A 84 16.96 4.51 -15.62
N VAL A 85 16.87 3.64 -14.62
CA VAL A 85 17.89 3.47 -13.59
C VAL A 85 18.79 2.31 -13.99
N ASP A 86 19.99 2.65 -14.46
CA ASP A 86 21.04 1.69 -14.83
C ASP A 86 22.26 1.84 -13.89
N GLN A 87 23.34 1.10 -14.19
CA GLN A 87 24.58 1.16 -13.40
C GLN A 87 25.16 2.57 -13.36
N LEU A 88 25.14 3.29 -14.48
CA LEU A 88 25.70 4.64 -14.55
C LEU A 88 24.90 5.61 -13.69
N TYR A 89 23.57 5.57 -13.76
CA TYR A 89 22.69 6.34 -12.89
C TYR A 89 22.93 5.99 -11.41
N GLY A 90 22.98 4.70 -11.08
CA GLY A 90 23.19 4.23 -9.71
C GLY A 90 24.47 4.78 -9.08
N HIS A 91 25.60 4.66 -9.77
CA HIS A 91 26.89 5.14 -9.26
C HIS A 91 27.11 6.64 -9.42
N SER A 92 26.35 7.35 -10.26
CA SER A 92 26.48 8.80 -10.41
C SER A 92 25.54 9.60 -9.51
N ILE A 93 24.33 9.10 -9.26
CA ILE A 93 23.29 9.80 -8.51
C ILE A 93 23.15 9.24 -7.10
N CYS A 94 22.99 7.91 -6.96
CA CYS A 94 22.79 7.29 -5.65
C CYS A 94 24.07 7.38 -4.82
N LEU A 95 25.21 6.93 -5.37
CA LEU A 95 26.49 6.93 -4.67
C LEU A 95 26.93 8.35 -4.30
N LYS A 96 26.86 9.31 -5.24
CA LYS A 96 27.23 10.71 -4.98
C LYS A 96 26.45 11.31 -3.80
N CYS A 97 25.13 11.11 -3.77
CA CYS A 97 24.31 11.58 -2.67
C CYS A 97 24.68 10.90 -1.33
N HIS A 98 25.02 9.61 -1.38
CA HIS A 98 25.46 8.87 -0.20
C HIS A 98 26.84 9.33 0.30
N GLU A 99 27.78 9.65 -0.59
CA GLU A 99 29.08 10.23 -0.22
C GLU A 99 28.91 11.60 0.47
N GLU A 100 27.99 12.43 -0.03
CA GLU A 100 27.72 13.76 0.54
C GLU A 100 26.93 13.71 1.86
N ARG A 101 26.14 12.66 2.08
CA ARG A 101 25.16 12.57 3.18
C ARG A 101 25.34 11.36 4.10
N ASN A 102 26.51 10.74 4.10
CA ASN A 102 26.87 9.58 4.92
C ASN A 102 25.91 8.39 4.72
N GLY A 103 25.51 8.13 3.48
CA GLY A 103 24.82 6.90 3.08
C GLY A 103 25.80 5.76 2.80
N PRO A 104 25.31 4.58 2.38
CA PRO A 104 26.17 3.46 2.03
C PRO A 104 26.99 3.75 0.77
N THR A 105 28.30 3.59 0.87
CA THR A 105 29.27 3.85 -0.20
C THR A 105 30.11 2.61 -0.57
N GLU A 106 30.07 1.57 0.25
CA GLU A 106 30.77 0.31 -0.05
C GLU A 106 29.88 -0.62 -0.89
N CYS A 107 30.48 -1.38 -1.81
CA CYS A 107 29.75 -2.21 -2.78
C CYS A 107 28.71 -3.13 -2.12
N GLY A 108 29.08 -3.84 -1.06
CA GLY A 108 28.23 -4.81 -0.36
C GLY A 108 27.14 -4.19 0.52
N GLN A 109 27.15 -2.87 0.74
CA GLN A 109 26.11 -2.17 1.49
C GLN A 109 24.89 -1.87 0.63
N CYS A 110 25.08 -1.79 -0.70
CA CYS A 110 24.00 -1.62 -1.68
C CYS A 110 23.70 -2.92 -2.42
N HIS A 111 24.72 -3.62 -2.90
CA HIS A 111 24.55 -4.87 -3.64
C HIS A 111 24.52 -6.07 -2.70
N VAL A 112 23.31 -6.53 -2.37
CA VAL A 112 23.09 -7.66 -1.47
C VAL A 112 22.65 -8.90 -2.24
N GLY A 113 23.07 -10.08 -1.76
CA GLY A 113 22.59 -11.36 -2.30
C GLY A 113 23.29 -11.80 -3.59
N ILE A 114 24.61 -12.01 -3.52
CA ILE A 114 25.38 -12.73 -4.52
C ILE A 114 25.46 -14.20 -4.07
N LYS A 115 24.44 -15.02 -4.40
CA LYS A 115 24.57 -16.47 -4.37
C LYS A 115 23.99 -17.04 -5.65
N GLU A 116 24.90 -17.61 -6.43
CA GLU A 116 24.80 -18.17 -7.78
C GLU A 116 23.81 -19.35 -7.83
N ASP A 117 22.76 -19.29 -8.69
CA ASP A 117 22.28 -20.45 -9.48
C ASP A 117 21.18 -20.08 -10.51
N SER A 118 21.43 -19.09 -11.39
CA SER A 118 20.57 -18.94 -12.60
C SER A 118 21.35 -18.79 -13.90
N LEU A 119 22.61 -19.21 -13.87
CA LEU A 119 23.32 -19.78 -15.00
C LEU A 119 22.79 -21.21 -15.21
N ASN A 120 21.50 -21.36 -15.56
CA ASN A 120 20.84 -22.50 -16.23
C ASN A 120 19.31 -22.56 -15.95
N LEU A 121 18.52 -21.80 -16.72
CA LEU A 121 17.11 -22.14 -17.02
C LEU A 121 16.89 -21.87 -18.51
N GLN A 122 17.65 -22.58 -19.35
CA GLN A 122 17.19 -22.97 -20.69
C GLN A 122 16.42 -24.30 -20.52
N SER A 123 15.09 -24.24 -20.39
CA SER A 123 14.14 -25.25 -20.91
C SER A 123 12.72 -24.80 -20.60
N ASP A 124 11.77 -25.17 -21.47
CA ASP A 124 10.32 -25.22 -21.17
C ASP A 124 9.49 -23.94 -21.40
N ARG A 125 9.65 -23.32 -22.58
CA ARG A 125 8.54 -22.59 -23.22
C ARG A 125 8.31 -23.07 -24.65
N ASP A 126 7.98 -24.35 -24.76
CA ASP A 126 7.31 -24.97 -25.90
C ASP A 126 6.39 -26.07 -25.34
N GLN A 127 5.23 -25.67 -24.84
CA GLN A 127 4.05 -26.53 -24.63
C GLN A 127 2.79 -25.67 -24.61
#